data_AF-G0PLJ3-F1
#
_entry.id   AF-G0PLJ3-F1
#
_cell.length_a   1.000
_cell.length_b   1.000
_cell.length_c   1.000
_cell.angle_alpha   90.00
_cell.angle_beta   90.00
_cell.angle_gamma   90.00
#
_symmetry.space_group_name_H-M   'P 1'
#
loop_
_entity.id
_entity.type
_entity.pdbx_description
1 polymer ?
#
loop_
_entity_poly.entity_id
_entity_poly.type
_entity_poly.pdbx_seq_one_letter_code
_entity_poly.pdbx_strand_id
1 'polypeptide(L)'
;MNCDTIHPSQCSSPIWREKIAQNCPSACGFCNDGGCVDGVTDCANDLSICTRVDMQSFVNEYCKKTCGRCSASPSNPSLPCKYNGDSSTACAAWAANGYCTNPFYTDAQRKQYCATTCKIC
;
A
#
# COMPACT_ATOMS: atom_id res chain seq x y z
N MET A 1 -0.46 -5.36 17.69
CA MET A 1 0.59 -5.92 16.80
C MET A 1 1.83 -5.06 16.97
N ASN A 2 3.02 -5.65 17.04
CA ASN A 2 4.27 -4.88 16.99
C ASN A 2 4.67 -4.72 15.51
N CYS A 3 4.78 -3.48 15.02
CA CYS A 3 5.12 -3.21 13.62
C CYS A 3 6.60 -3.48 13.31
N ASP A 4 7.48 -3.42 14.32
CA ASP A 4 8.94 -3.62 14.15
C ASP A 4 9.31 -5.09 13.93
N THR A 5 8.40 -6.02 14.26
CA THR A 5 8.62 -7.47 14.12
C THR A 5 8.05 -8.03 12.83
N ILE A 6 7.51 -7.18 11.95
CA ILE A 6 6.92 -7.61 10.67
C ILE A 6 8.05 -7.98 9.70
N HIS A 7 8.06 -9.23 9.26
CA HIS A 7 9.00 -9.70 8.25
C HIS A 7 8.46 -9.42 6.84
N PRO A 8 9.32 -9.14 5.83
CA PRO A 8 8.87 -8.89 4.45
C PRO A 8 7.97 -9.97 3.86
N SER A 9 8.16 -11.24 4.25
CA SER A 9 7.29 -12.36 3.82
C SER A 9 5.84 -12.26 4.31
N GLN A 10 5.59 -11.51 5.40
CA GLN A 10 4.23 -11.28 5.90
C GLN A 10 3.49 -10.24 5.05
N CYS A 11 4.20 -9.37 4.33
CA CYS A 11 3.62 -8.39 3.42
C CYS A 11 2.92 -9.01 2.21
N SER A 12 3.30 -10.23 1.82
CA SER A 12 2.69 -11.00 0.73
C SER A 12 1.79 -12.14 1.24
N SER A 13 1.64 -12.29 2.55
CA SER A 13 0.84 -13.38 3.14
C SER A 13 -0.64 -13.04 3.14
N PRO A 14 -1.53 -13.91 2.61
CA PRO A 14 -2.98 -13.66 2.61
C PRO A 14 -3.59 -13.56 4.00
N ILE A 15 -2.91 -14.09 5.01
CA ILE A 15 -3.36 -14.04 6.41
C ILE A 15 -2.99 -12.70 7.05
N TRP A 16 -1.84 -12.13 6.70
CA TRP A 16 -1.27 -10.97 7.38
C TRP A 16 -1.43 -9.67 6.61
N ARG A 17 -1.47 -9.70 5.28
CA ARG A 17 -1.40 -8.52 4.41
C ARG A 17 -2.44 -7.46 4.74
N GLU A 18 -3.71 -7.86 4.90
CA GLU A 18 -4.79 -6.95 5.28
C GLU A 18 -4.61 -6.39 6.71
N LYS A 19 -4.26 -7.26 7.68
CA LYS A 19 -4.02 -6.83 9.06
C LYS A 19 -2.86 -5.83 9.14
N ILE A 20 -1.81 -6.05 8.35
CA ILE A 20 -0.66 -5.14 8.27
C ILE A 20 -1.07 -3.83 7.61
N ALA A 21 -1.84 -3.85 6.51
CA ALA A 21 -2.32 -2.63 5.87
C ALA A 21 -3.15 -1.76 6.82
N GLN A 22 -3.96 -2.36 7.69
CA GLN A 22 -4.78 -1.62 8.65
C GLN A 22 -3.99 -1.09 9.85
N ASN A 23 -3.03 -1.88 10.37
CA ASN A 23 -2.40 -1.60 11.67
C ASN A 23 -0.95 -1.10 11.57
N CYS A 24 -0.22 -1.52 10.54
CA CYS A 24 1.20 -1.23 10.33
C CYS A 24 1.52 -0.97 8.84
N PRO A 25 0.79 -0.08 8.14
CA PRO A 25 0.92 0.05 6.69
C PRO A 25 2.32 0.44 6.23
N SER A 26 3.06 1.20 7.05
CA SER A 26 4.45 1.58 6.74
C SER A 26 5.41 0.39 6.67
N ALA A 27 5.13 -0.72 7.38
CA ALA A 27 6.00 -1.89 7.38
C ALA A 27 6.05 -2.61 6.01
N CYS A 28 4.99 -2.46 5.21
CA CYS A 28 4.85 -3.12 3.91
C CYS A 28 4.54 -2.13 2.77
N GLY A 29 4.64 -0.82 3.00
CA GLY A 29 4.39 0.20 1.97
C GLY A 29 2.91 0.47 1.65
N PHE A 30 1.97 0.05 2.49
CA PHE A 30 0.52 0.18 2.26
C PHE A 30 -0.06 1.55 2.64
N CYS A 31 0.79 2.55 2.84
CA CYS A 31 0.35 3.84 3.38
C CYS A 31 -0.59 4.63 2.47
N ASN A 32 -0.48 4.42 1.17
CA ASN A 32 -1.38 5.04 0.20
C ASN A 32 -2.62 4.18 -0.11
N ASP A 33 -2.74 3.01 0.54
CA ASP A 33 -3.80 2.04 0.27
C ASP A 33 -5.01 2.16 1.21
N GLY A 34 -4.96 3.11 2.15
CA GLY A 34 -6.09 3.42 3.04
C GLY A 34 -6.51 2.23 3.92
N GLY A 35 -5.62 1.29 4.20
CA GLY A 35 -5.90 0.08 4.96
C GLY A 35 -6.64 -1.02 4.18
N CYS A 36 -6.87 -0.83 2.88
CA CYS A 36 -7.46 -1.83 2.01
C CYS A 36 -6.48 -2.32 0.96
N VAL A 37 -6.15 -3.60 1.03
CA VAL A 37 -5.23 -4.27 0.12
C VAL A 37 -5.82 -5.60 -0.30
N ASP A 38 -5.36 -6.14 -1.42
CA ASP A 38 -5.66 -7.52 -1.78
C ASP A 38 -4.99 -8.48 -0.78
N GLY A 39 -5.63 -9.59 -0.44
CA GLY A 39 -4.98 -10.65 0.35
C GLY A 39 -3.90 -11.36 -0.46
N VAL A 40 -4.07 -11.48 -1.77
CA VAL A 40 -3.09 -12.10 -2.68
C VAL A 40 -2.58 -11.09 -3.72
N THR A 41 -1.38 -11.30 -4.24
CA THR A 41 -0.74 -10.39 -5.21
C THR A 41 -1.28 -10.54 -6.62
N ASP A 42 -1.95 -11.65 -6.91
CA ASP A 42 -2.21 -12.11 -8.28
C ASP A 42 -3.59 -11.70 -8.81
N CYS A 43 -4.35 -10.93 -8.02
CA CYS A 43 -5.69 -10.46 -8.40
C CYS A 43 -5.71 -9.65 -9.71
N ALA A 44 -4.63 -8.93 -10.00
CA ALA A 44 -4.51 -8.12 -11.20
C ALA A 44 -4.23 -8.94 -12.48
N ASN A 45 -3.92 -10.23 -12.36
CA ASN A 45 -3.62 -11.09 -13.52
C ASN A 45 -4.84 -11.34 -14.41
N ASP A 46 -6.03 -11.42 -13.80
CA ASP A 46 -7.29 -11.60 -14.52
C ASP A 46 -8.40 -10.80 -13.82
N LEU A 47 -8.77 -9.65 -14.36
CA LEU A 47 -9.83 -8.81 -13.77
C LEU A 47 -11.24 -9.40 -13.94
N SER A 48 -11.42 -10.40 -14.80
CA SER A 48 -12.74 -11.02 -15.02
C SER A 48 -13.24 -11.75 -13.77
N ILE A 49 -12.33 -12.20 -12.90
CA ILE A 49 -12.63 -12.85 -11.62
C ILE A 49 -13.52 -11.98 -10.71
N CYS A 50 -13.45 -10.65 -10.86
CA CYS A 50 -14.26 -9.71 -10.08
C CYS A 50 -15.76 -9.76 -10.44
N THR A 51 -16.11 -10.23 -11.64
CA THR A 51 -17.50 -10.29 -12.14
C THR A 51 -18.08 -11.70 -12.12
N ARG A 52 -17.22 -12.71 -12.09
CA ARG A 52 -17.60 -14.12 -12.05
C ARG A 52 -18.34 -14.48 -10.76
N VAL A 53 -19.50 -15.11 -10.88
CA VAL A 53 -20.37 -15.46 -9.74
C VAL A 53 -19.72 -16.52 -8.85
N ASP A 54 -19.06 -17.52 -9.45
CA ASP A 54 -18.39 -18.61 -8.77
C ASP A 54 -17.15 -18.16 -7.97
N MET A 55 -16.56 -17.02 -8.33
CA MET A 55 -15.40 -16.46 -7.64
C MET A 55 -15.75 -15.40 -6.60
N GLN A 56 -17.02 -15.04 -6.42
CA GLN A 56 -17.42 -13.92 -5.56
C GLN A 56 -16.88 -14.05 -4.13
N SER A 57 -16.89 -15.26 -3.55
CA SER A 57 -16.31 -15.51 -2.22
C SER A 57 -14.81 -15.22 -2.18
N PHE A 58 -14.06 -15.72 -3.16
CA PHE A 58 -12.61 -15.50 -3.27
C PHE A 58 -12.27 -14.02 -3.45
N VAL A 59 -12.89 -13.32 -4.39
CA VAL A 59 -12.58 -11.91 -4.65
C VAL A 59 -13.04 -10.97 -3.54
N ASN A 60 -14.09 -11.32 -2.78
CA ASN A 60 -14.51 -10.58 -1.59
C ASN A 60 -13.51 -10.69 -0.45
N GLU A 61 -12.81 -11.82 -0.34
CA GLU A 61 -11.86 -12.07 0.73
C GLU A 61 -10.44 -11.61 0.35
N TYR A 62 -10.00 -11.95 -0.86
CA TYR A 62 -8.59 -11.83 -1.26
C TYR A 62 -8.31 -10.78 -2.32
N CYS A 63 -9.31 -10.19 -3.00
CA CYS A 63 -9.10 -9.22 -4.08
C CYS A 63 -9.88 -7.91 -3.88
N LYS A 64 -10.01 -7.49 -2.62
CA LYS A 64 -10.81 -6.34 -2.21
C LYS A 64 -10.39 -5.04 -2.90
N LYS A 65 -9.09 -4.79 -3.05
CA LYS A 65 -8.58 -3.56 -3.65
C LYS A 65 -8.73 -3.61 -5.16
N THR A 66 -8.23 -4.68 -5.80
CA THR A 66 -8.29 -4.85 -7.25
C THR A 66 -9.71 -4.85 -7.78
N CYS A 67 -10.65 -5.50 -7.08
CA CYS A 67 -12.05 -5.55 -7.47
C CYS A 67 -12.90 -4.37 -6.94
N GLY A 68 -12.29 -3.34 -6.34
CA GLY A 68 -13.00 -2.14 -5.88
C GLY A 68 -13.98 -2.35 -4.72
N ARG A 69 -13.73 -3.33 -3.86
CA ARG A 69 -14.62 -3.78 -2.76
C ARG A 69 -14.21 -3.26 -1.37
N CYS A 70 -13.26 -2.33 -1.33
CA CYS A 70 -12.78 -1.69 -0.11
C CYS A 70 -13.85 -0.95 0.68
N SER A 71 -14.99 -0.61 0.08
CA SER A 71 -16.09 0.13 0.71
C SER A 71 -16.76 -0.59 1.90
N ALA A 72 -16.53 -1.90 2.06
CA ALA A 72 -17.08 -2.69 3.17
C ALA A 72 -16.23 -2.66 4.45
N SER A 73 -15.01 -2.12 4.40
CA SER A 73 -14.16 -2.01 5.59
C SER A 73 -14.12 -0.54 5.99
N PRO A 74 -14.73 -0.12 7.11
CA PRO A 74 -14.43 1.19 7.67
C PRO A 74 -12.93 1.17 7.92
N SER A 75 -12.21 1.97 7.14
CA SER A 75 -10.81 2.25 7.34
C SER A 75 -10.73 2.94 8.69
N ASN A 76 -10.57 2.13 9.74
CA ASN A 76 -10.10 2.61 11.03
C ASN A 76 -8.90 3.48 10.67
N PRO A 77 -8.88 4.78 11.05
CA PRO A 77 -7.84 5.69 10.59
C PRO A 77 -6.52 5.01 10.90
N SER A 78 -5.86 4.57 9.82
CA SER A 78 -4.56 3.92 9.87
C SER A 78 -3.76 4.72 10.87
N LEU A 79 -3.07 4.05 11.79
CA LEU A 79 -2.02 4.71 12.55
C LEU A 79 -1.24 5.62 11.57
N PRO A 80 -0.92 6.87 11.96
CA PRO A 80 -0.32 7.82 11.06
C PRO A 80 0.91 7.17 10.45
N CYS A 81 0.89 7.03 9.12
CA CYS A 81 1.97 6.42 8.37
C CYS A 81 3.27 7.12 8.69
N LYS A 82 4.22 6.36 9.24
CA LYS A 82 5.55 6.88 9.51
C LYS A 82 6.37 6.77 8.22
N TYR A 83 6.57 7.91 7.58
CA TYR A 83 7.48 8.04 6.46
C TYR A 83 8.89 8.31 6.98
N ASN A 84 9.90 7.90 6.23
CA ASN A 84 11.26 8.37 6.49
C ASN A 84 11.29 9.89 6.28
N GLY A 85 12.07 10.59 7.10
CA GLY A 85 12.26 12.03 6.95
C GLY A 85 12.86 12.36 5.58
N ASP A 86 12.50 13.53 5.06
CA ASP A 86 13.13 14.05 3.84
C ASP A 86 14.59 14.39 4.14
N SER A 87 15.50 13.94 3.28
CA SER A 87 16.94 14.23 3.40
C SER A 87 17.35 15.47 2.58
N SER A 88 16.46 15.98 1.72
CA SER A 88 16.67 17.18 0.92
C SER A 88 15.68 18.28 1.29
N THR A 89 16.15 19.51 1.42
CA THR A 89 15.31 20.70 1.60
C THR A 89 14.56 21.08 0.32
N ALA A 90 14.97 20.56 -0.83
CA ALA A 90 14.33 20.83 -2.12
C ALA A 90 13.10 19.97 -2.41
N CYS A 91 12.73 19.05 -1.51
CA CYS A 91 11.65 18.09 -1.74
C CYS A 91 10.32 18.73 -2.10
N ALA A 92 9.94 19.84 -1.44
CA ALA A 92 8.71 20.56 -1.78
C ALA A 92 8.70 21.06 -3.23
N ALA A 93 9.81 21.65 -3.69
CA ALA A 93 9.95 22.12 -5.07
C ALA A 93 10.00 20.95 -6.06
N TRP A 94 10.75 19.89 -5.77
CA TRP A 94 10.83 18.71 -6.61
C TRP A 94 9.48 18.01 -6.75
N ALA A 95 8.73 17.86 -5.66
CA ALA A 95 7.39 17.30 -5.68
C ALA A 95 6.43 18.14 -6.55
N ALA A 96 6.48 19.47 -6.44
CA ALA A 96 5.71 20.37 -7.30
C ALA A 96 6.08 20.23 -8.80
N ASN A 97 7.31 19.82 -9.09
CA ASN A 97 7.81 19.54 -10.45
C ASN A 97 7.65 18.05 -10.86
N GLY A 98 6.87 17.25 -10.13
CA GLY A 98 6.53 15.88 -10.50
C GLY A 98 7.55 14.82 -10.07
N TYR A 99 8.51 15.14 -9.20
CA TYR A 99 9.52 14.19 -8.72
C TYR A 99 8.90 12.89 -8.19
N CYS A 100 7.83 12.99 -7.39
CA CYS A 100 7.22 11.85 -6.70
C CYS A 100 6.54 10.82 -7.64
N THR A 101 6.22 11.23 -8.88
CA THR A 101 5.51 10.40 -9.87
C THR A 101 6.34 10.16 -11.13
N ASN A 102 7.50 10.81 -11.27
CA ASN A 102 8.33 10.70 -12.46
C ASN A 102 9.07 9.34 -12.50
N PRO A 103 8.85 8.51 -13.52
CA PRO A 103 9.44 7.17 -13.63
C PRO A 103 10.95 7.19 -13.89
N PHE A 104 11.53 8.35 -14.25
CA PHE A 104 12.99 8.51 -14.35
C PHE A 104 13.70 8.29 -13.01
N TYR A 105 13.05 8.63 -11.90
CA TYR A 105 13.58 8.37 -10.56
C TYR A 105 13.02 7.06 -10.04
N THR A 106 13.89 6.17 -9.58
CA THR A 106 13.45 4.91 -8.95
C THR A 106 12.71 5.17 -7.64
N ASP A 107 11.80 4.28 -7.26
CA ASP A 107 11.08 4.37 -5.97
C ASP A 107 12.06 4.47 -4.79
N ALA A 108 13.19 3.76 -4.87
CA ALA A 108 14.26 3.84 -3.89
C ALA A 108 14.88 5.25 -3.79
N GLN A 109 15.15 5.92 -4.92
CA GLN A 109 15.64 7.30 -4.93
C GLN A 109 14.59 8.28 -4.39
N ARG A 110 13.33 8.12 -4.81
CA ARG A 110 12.24 8.98 -4.34
C ARG A 110 12.07 8.87 -2.82
N LYS A 111 12.15 7.64 -2.29
CA LYS A 111 12.14 7.33 -0.86
C LYS A 111 13.38 7.85 -0.13
N GLN A 112 14.56 7.72 -0.72
CA GLN A 112 15.82 8.16 -0.10
C GLN A 112 15.85 9.68 0.13
N TYR A 113 15.35 10.46 -0.84
CA TYR A 113 15.42 11.91 -0.77
C TYR A 113 14.20 12.56 -0.14
N CYS A 114 12.99 12.09 -0.50
CA CYS A 114 11.75 12.81 -0.22
C CYS A 114 10.63 11.87 0.25
N ALA A 115 10.93 10.87 1.09
CA ALA A 115 9.94 9.90 1.57
C ALA A 115 8.72 10.54 2.23
N THR A 116 8.89 11.54 3.09
CA THR A 116 7.76 12.22 3.73
C THR A 116 6.99 13.07 2.73
N THR A 117 7.69 13.90 1.95
CA THR A 117 7.05 14.76 0.94
C THR A 117 6.30 13.94 -0.11
N CYS A 118 6.89 12.85 -0.61
CA CYS A 118 6.29 11.97 -1.60
C CYS A 118 5.36 10.91 -1.02
N LYS A 119 5.23 10.83 0.31
CA LYS A 119 4.43 9.82 1.01
C LYS A 119 4.80 8.39 0.60
N ILE A 120 6.12 8.11 0.57
CA ILE A 120 6.68 6.79 0.22
C ILE A 120 7.27 6.15 1.48
N CYS A 121 6.76 4.97 1.83
CA CYS A 121 7.18 4.20 3.00
C CYS A 121 8.29 3.21 2.72
#